data_AF-A0A3D3SVL5-F1
#
_entry.id   AF-A0A3D3SVL5-F1
#
_cell.length_a   1.000
_cell.length_b   1.000
_cell.length_c   1.000
_cell.angle_alpha   90.00
_cell.angle_beta   90.00
_cell.angle_gamma   90.00
#
_symmetry.space_group_name_H-M   'P 1'
#
loop_
_entity.id
_entity.type
_entity.pdbx_description
1 polymer ?
#
loop_
_entity_poly.entity_id
_entity_poly.type
_entity_poly.pdbx_seq_one_letter_code
_entity_poly.pdbx_strand_id
1 'polypeptide(L)'
;ASNPLTSGTDLVKLWPHHLQRCLSSQATALVLYSTDGIAELPALSTDQASLHWGELCQHWQRACQAPLPLTLKTGWAWAAASLSLSEESDREAIKAKAYKDAEKKYDLGAYNEEEVKDQPFLRWYYPEFALLEQSNDFVPFAEALYGPIVAQLQWTKRERPKA
;
A
#
# COMPACT_ATOMS: atom_id res chain seq x y z
N ALA A 1 17.52 10.03 2.39
CA ALA A 1 17.01 9.73 1.05
C ALA A 1 15.92 8.69 1.22
N SER A 2 14.67 9.11 1.02
CA SER A 2 13.47 8.31 1.29
C SER A 2 13.47 7.09 0.37
N ASN A 3 13.41 5.89 0.92
CA ASN A 3 13.12 4.70 0.12
C ASN A 3 11.75 4.94 -0.58
N PRO A 4 11.53 4.75 -1.88
CA PRO A 4 10.20 4.96 -2.46
C PRO A 4 9.17 3.90 -2.03
N LEU A 5 9.60 2.81 -1.41
CA LEU A 5 8.73 1.99 -0.54
C LEU A 5 8.03 2.82 0.55
N THR A 6 8.57 3.99 0.91
CA THR A 6 8.00 4.87 1.94
C THR A 6 6.86 5.76 1.43
N SER A 7 6.75 6.04 0.12
CA SER A 7 5.63 6.86 -0.38
C SER A 7 4.50 6.01 -0.94
N GLY A 8 4.77 5.00 -1.81
CA GLY A 8 3.80 3.99 -2.28
C GLY A 8 2.53 4.49 -2.99
N THR A 9 2.18 5.76 -2.84
CA THR A 9 0.89 6.36 -3.20
C THR A 9 0.65 6.31 -4.69
N ASP A 10 1.71 6.51 -5.47
CA ASP A 10 1.63 6.52 -6.93
C ASP A 10 1.44 5.10 -7.47
N LEU A 11 2.07 4.10 -6.85
CA LEU A 11 1.85 2.69 -7.18
C LEU A 11 0.41 2.29 -6.90
N VAL A 12 -0.12 2.64 -5.71
CA VAL A 12 -1.51 2.36 -5.35
C VAL A 12 -2.50 3.02 -6.30
N LYS A 13 -2.26 4.29 -6.69
CA LYS A 13 -3.11 5.02 -7.64
C LYS A 13 -3.06 4.43 -9.05
N LEU A 14 -1.92 3.90 -9.48
CA LEU A 14 -1.73 3.35 -10.82
C LEU A 14 -2.12 1.87 -10.93
N TRP A 15 -2.27 1.18 -9.80
CA TRP A 15 -2.64 -0.23 -9.76
C TRP A 15 -3.92 -0.57 -10.54
N PRO A 16 -5.05 0.17 -10.40
CA PRO A 16 -6.25 -0.11 -11.18
C PRO A 16 -6.01 0.02 -12.69
N HIS A 17 -5.20 1.01 -13.12
CA HIS A 17 -4.85 1.19 -14.53
C HIS A 17 -3.97 0.04 -15.06
N HIS A 18 -3.05 -0.46 -14.23
CA HIS A 18 -2.24 -1.65 -14.55
C HIS A 18 -3.12 -2.88 -14.77
N LEU A 19 -4.07 -3.13 -13.85
CA LEU A 19 -5.03 -4.23 -13.97
C LEU A 19 -5.87 -4.12 -15.25
N GLN A 20 -6.41 -2.94 -15.56
CA GLN A 20 -7.18 -2.72 -16.79
C GLN A 20 -6.38 -3.03 -18.05
N ARG A 21 -5.09 -2.62 -18.11
CA ARG A 21 -4.21 -2.92 -19.24
C ARG A 21 -3.92 -4.41 -19.38
N CYS A 22 -3.73 -5.11 -18.26
CA CYS A 22 -3.53 -6.57 -18.26
C CYS A 22 -4.80 -7.33 -18.71
N LEU A 23 -5.99 -6.77 -18.46
CA LEU A 23 -7.27 -7.31 -18.94
C LEU A 23 -7.50 -7.08 -20.44
N SER A 24 -7.00 -5.97 -21.00
CA SER A 24 -7.31 -5.54 -22.38
C SER A 24 -6.43 -6.18 -23.46
N SER A 25 -5.82 -7.36 -23.20
CA SER A 25 -4.86 -8.05 -24.09
C SER A 25 -3.58 -7.27 -24.43
N GLN A 26 -3.36 -6.11 -23.79
CA GLN A 26 -2.14 -5.29 -23.91
C GLN A 26 -1.33 -5.39 -22.61
N ALA A 27 -1.09 -6.61 -22.16
CA ALA A 27 -0.36 -6.88 -20.93
C ALA A 27 1.05 -6.29 -21.06
N THR A 28 1.28 -5.18 -20.36
CA THR A 28 2.53 -4.42 -20.41
C THR A 28 2.97 -4.18 -18.98
N ALA A 29 4.28 -4.30 -18.73
CA ALA A 29 4.82 -3.92 -17.43
C ALA A 29 4.59 -2.42 -17.19
N LEU A 30 4.25 -2.07 -15.95
CA LEU A 30 4.19 -0.68 -15.51
C LEU A 30 5.51 -0.35 -14.83
N VAL A 31 6.26 0.60 -15.41
CA VAL A 31 7.56 1.03 -14.90
C VAL A 31 7.48 2.47 -14.40
N LEU A 32 7.89 2.68 -13.16
CA LEU A 32 8.00 3.99 -12.52
C LEU A 32 9.46 4.34 -12.27
N TYR A 33 9.88 5.45 -12.85
CA TYR A 33 11.21 6.01 -12.65
C TYR A 33 11.18 7.03 -11.53
N SER A 34 12.08 6.87 -10.56
CA SER A 34 12.30 7.83 -9.48
C SER A 34 13.77 8.25 -9.43
N THR A 35 14.07 9.27 -8.63
CA THR A 35 15.44 9.70 -8.35
C THR A 35 16.29 8.60 -7.68
N ASP A 36 15.66 7.71 -6.93
CA ASP A 36 16.32 6.72 -6.08
C ASP A 36 16.40 5.32 -6.72
N GLY A 37 15.66 5.08 -7.81
CA GLY A 37 15.58 3.78 -8.47
C GLY A 37 14.35 3.62 -9.37
N ILE A 38 14.13 2.39 -9.80
CA ILE A 38 13.07 1.99 -10.70
C ILE A 38 12.16 1.00 -9.96
N ALA A 39 10.86 1.30 -9.94
CA ALA A 39 9.82 0.41 -9.47
C ALA A 39 9.10 -0.19 -10.68
N GLU A 40 9.07 -1.50 -10.79
CA GLU A 40 8.42 -2.22 -11.89
C GLU A 40 7.33 -3.13 -11.35
N LEU A 41 6.16 -3.07 -12.00
CA LEU A 41 5.08 -4.04 -11.85
C LEU A 41 5.01 -4.85 -13.14
N PRO A 42 5.37 -6.15 -13.10
CA PRO A 42 5.38 -6.98 -14.29
C PRO A 42 3.96 -7.14 -14.86
N ALA A 43 3.90 -7.49 -16.15
CA ALA A 43 2.64 -7.81 -16.80
C ALA A 43 2.00 -9.05 -16.13
N LEU A 44 0.72 -8.92 -15.77
CA LEU A 44 -0.05 -10.03 -15.22
C LEU A 44 -0.74 -10.84 -16.31
N SER A 45 -0.98 -12.12 -16.05
CA SER A 45 -1.92 -12.88 -16.86
C SER A 45 -3.33 -12.31 -16.69
N THR A 46 -4.17 -12.49 -17.71
CA THR A 46 -5.58 -12.04 -17.68
C THR A 46 -6.34 -12.65 -16.49
N ASP A 47 -6.05 -13.88 -16.11
CA ASP A 47 -6.67 -14.54 -14.95
C ASP A 47 -6.29 -13.86 -13.63
N GLN A 48 -4.99 -13.58 -13.42
CA GLN A 48 -4.51 -12.88 -12.23
C GLN A 48 -5.04 -11.45 -12.16
N ALA A 49 -5.06 -10.75 -13.29
CA ALA A 49 -5.62 -9.41 -13.37
C ALA A 49 -7.13 -9.41 -13.07
N SER A 50 -7.88 -10.42 -13.54
CA SER A 50 -9.31 -10.57 -13.28
C SER A 50 -9.60 -10.83 -11.81
N LEU A 51 -8.79 -11.67 -11.16
CA LEU A 51 -8.88 -11.95 -9.73
C LEU A 51 -8.70 -10.66 -8.91
N HIS A 52 -7.58 -9.96 -9.10
CA HIS A 52 -7.28 -8.74 -8.36
C HIS A 52 -8.26 -7.60 -8.67
N TRP A 53 -8.75 -7.51 -9.90
CA TRP A 53 -9.79 -6.54 -10.26
C TRP A 53 -11.11 -6.84 -9.53
N GLY A 54 -11.52 -8.11 -9.48
CA GLY A 54 -12.71 -8.54 -8.75
C GLY A 54 -12.59 -8.26 -7.25
N GLU A 55 -11.45 -8.57 -6.64
CA GLU A 55 -11.16 -8.25 -5.24
C GLU A 55 -11.23 -6.73 -4.99
N LEU A 56 -10.59 -5.92 -5.84
CA LEU A 56 -10.64 -4.47 -5.74
C LEU A 56 -12.08 -3.93 -5.80
N CYS A 57 -12.89 -4.43 -6.74
CA CYS A 57 -14.30 -4.06 -6.85
C CYS A 57 -15.11 -4.42 -5.60
N GLN A 58 -14.88 -5.59 -5.00
CA GLN A 58 -15.57 -6.00 -3.76
C GLN A 58 -15.21 -5.08 -2.59
N HIS A 59 -13.93 -4.73 -2.44
CA HIS A 59 -13.49 -3.81 -1.38
C HIS A 59 -14.00 -2.38 -1.62
N TRP A 60 -14.05 -1.93 -2.88
CA TRP A 60 -14.65 -0.65 -3.23
C TRP A 60 -16.15 -0.61 -2.90
N GLN A 61 -16.90 -1.68 -3.20
CA GLN A 61 -18.31 -1.77 -2.83
C GLN A 61 -18.54 -1.70 -1.32
N ARG A 62 -17.65 -2.30 -0.51
CA ARG A 62 -17.68 -2.15 0.95
C ARG A 62 -17.39 -0.70 1.38
N ALA A 63 -16.41 -0.06 0.73
CA ALA A 63 -16.07 1.34 0.98
C ALA A 63 -17.21 2.33 0.69
N CYS A 64 -18.09 1.99 -0.26
CA CYS A 64 -19.27 2.78 -0.56
C CYS A 64 -20.37 2.69 0.51
N GLN A 65 -20.35 1.65 1.36
CA GLN A 65 -21.36 1.42 2.39
C GLN A 65 -20.94 1.97 3.75
N ALA A 66 -19.65 1.90 4.06
CA ALA A 66 -19.09 2.38 5.32
C ALA A 66 -17.67 2.92 5.10
N PRO A 67 -17.24 3.93 5.88
CA PRO A 67 -15.89 4.46 5.79
C PRO A 67 -14.88 3.37 6.14
N LEU A 68 -13.98 3.05 5.21
CA LEU A 68 -12.96 2.03 5.44
C LEU A 68 -11.98 2.47 6.54
N PRO A 69 -11.64 1.60 7.50
CA PRO A 69 -10.61 1.85 8.50
C PRO A 69 -9.22 1.61 7.89
N LEU A 70 -8.94 2.26 6.76
CA LEU A 70 -7.67 2.13 6.03
C LEU A 70 -7.23 3.49 5.51
N THR A 71 -5.93 3.76 5.64
CA THR A 71 -5.32 4.97 5.10
C THR A 71 -4.18 4.63 4.16
N LEU A 72 -3.90 5.56 3.24
CA LEU A 72 -2.96 5.32 2.16
C LEU A 72 -1.50 5.26 2.64
N LYS A 73 -1.01 6.28 3.35
CA LYS A 73 0.40 6.35 3.76
C LYS A 73 0.66 5.35 4.89
N THR A 74 -0.20 5.32 5.91
CA THR A 74 -0.03 4.42 7.06
C THR A 74 -0.27 2.96 6.69
N GLY A 75 -1.35 2.65 5.96
CA GLY A 75 -1.63 1.28 5.51
C GLY A 75 -0.59 0.73 4.53
N TRP A 76 -0.11 1.56 3.59
CA TRP A 76 0.99 1.17 2.70
C TRP A 76 2.29 0.92 3.47
N ALA A 77 2.65 1.81 4.39
CA ALA A 77 3.85 1.66 5.20
C ALA A 77 3.84 0.36 6.00
N TRP A 78 2.67 0.01 6.57
CA TRP A 78 2.48 -1.25 7.24
C TRP A 78 2.68 -2.44 6.27
N ALA A 79 1.98 -2.43 5.13
CA ALA A 79 2.03 -3.53 4.15
C ALA A 79 3.42 -3.74 3.55
N ALA A 80 4.11 -2.65 3.17
CA ALA A 80 5.46 -2.73 2.62
C ALA A 80 6.47 -3.24 3.66
N ALA A 81 6.29 -2.95 4.95
CA ALA A 81 7.16 -3.45 6.00
C ALA A 81 6.84 -4.91 6.39
N SER A 82 5.56 -5.28 6.43
CA SER A 82 5.10 -6.59 6.90
C SER A 82 5.15 -7.68 5.82
N LEU A 83 4.99 -7.33 4.55
CA LEU A 83 4.86 -8.28 3.43
C LEU A 83 6.12 -8.37 2.56
N SER A 84 7.11 -7.50 2.77
CA SER A 84 8.38 -7.50 2.02
C SER A 84 9.35 -8.63 2.41
N LEU A 85 9.05 -9.46 3.42
CA LEU A 85 9.98 -10.44 3.98
C LEU A 85 9.47 -11.88 3.82
N SER A 86 10.32 -12.74 3.24
CA SER A 86 10.03 -14.13 2.87
C SER A 86 10.27 -15.17 3.98
N GLU A 87 10.93 -14.80 5.07
CA GLU A 87 11.30 -15.73 6.15
C GLU A 87 10.13 -15.87 7.16
N GLU A 88 9.62 -17.09 7.30
CA GLU A 88 8.48 -17.45 8.17
C GLU A 88 8.76 -17.14 9.66
N SER A 89 10.01 -17.31 10.11
CA SER A 89 10.37 -17.31 11.54
C SER A 89 10.29 -15.95 12.23
N ASP A 90 10.32 -14.85 11.48
CA ASP A 90 10.31 -13.49 12.05
C ASP A 90 9.00 -12.72 11.79
N ARG A 91 8.01 -13.34 11.12
CA ARG A 91 6.84 -12.61 10.60
C ARG A 91 6.01 -11.90 11.67
N GLU A 92 5.80 -12.52 12.83
CA GLU A 92 5.05 -11.89 13.92
C GLU A 92 5.79 -10.70 14.51
N ALA A 93 7.10 -10.81 14.72
CA ALA A 93 7.93 -9.71 15.23
C ALA A 93 8.00 -8.54 14.23
N ILE A 94 8.07 -8.86 12.93
CA ILE A 94 8.04 -7.86 11.84
C ILE A 94 6.67 -7.19 11.79
N LYS A 95 5.56 -7.94 11.82
CA LYS A 95 4.20 -7.39 11.84
C LYS A 95 3.99 -6.48 13.05
N ALA A 96 4.45 -6.88 14.24
CA ALA A 96 4.38 -6.06 15.45
C ALA A 96 5.20 -4.77 15.33
N LYS A 97 6.39 -4.83 14.73
CA LYS A 97 7.21 -3.64 14.47
C LYS A 97 6.57 -2.71 13.44
N ALA A 98 6.09 -3.26 12.32
CA ALA A 98 5.38 -2.52 11.28
C ALA A 98 4.13 -1.84 11.82
N TYR A 99 3.43 -2.50 12.75
CA TYR A 99 2.28 -1.94 13.45
C TYR A 99 2.65 -0.73 14.33
N LYS A 100 3.70 -0.85 15.16
CA LYS A 100 4.21 0.28 15.96
C LYS A 100 4.71 1.44 15.09
N ASP A 101 5.33 1.14 13.96
CA ASP A 101 5.78 2.16 13.02
C ASP A 101 4.59 2.84 12.31
N ALA A 102 3.50 2.11 12.07
CA ALA A 102 2.25 2.62 11.51
C ALA A 102 1.51 3.51 12.52
N GLU A 103 1.34 3.04 13.77
CA GLU A 103 0.81 3.83 14.89
C GLU A 103 1.59 5.14 15.04
N LYS A 104 2.92 5.06 15.10
CA LYS A 104 3.78 6.25 15.17
C LYS A 104 3.57 7.18 13.98
N LYS A 105 3.41 6.67 12.76
CA LYS A 105 3.13 7.51 11.58
C LYS A 105 1.75 8.16 11.65
N TYR A 106 0.77 7.48 12.22
CA TYR A 106 -0.58 8.02 12.37
C TYR A 106 -0.67 9.08 13.48
N ASP A 107 -0.10 8.77 14.64
CA ASP A 107 -0.22 9.52 15.89
C ASP A 107 0.91 10.54 16.13
N LEU A 108 1.84 10.74 15.18
CA LEU A 108 2.88 11.79 15.22
C LEU A 108 2.27 13.21 15.08
N GLY A 109 1.32 13.52 15.95
CA GLY A 109 0.60 14.78 16.07
C GLY A 109 1.52 16.00 15.97
N ALA A 110 0.92 17.08 15.47
CA ALA A 110 1.52 18.36 15.13
C ALA A 110 2.58 18.38 14.00
N TYR A 111 3.20 17.25 13.61
CA TYR A 111 4.13 17.19 12.47
C TYR A 111 3.66 16.30 11.30
N ASN A 112 2.79 15.31 11.55
CA ASN A 112 2.07 14.53 10.52
C ASN A 112 0.66 15.09 10.27
N GLU A 113 0.57 16.41 10.17
CA GLU A 113 -0.65 17.09 9.78
C GLU A 113 -1.20 16.54 8.45
N GLU A 114 -0.35 16.08 7.53
CA GLU A 114 -0.77 15.78 6.17
C GLU A 114 -1.80 14.65 6.03
N GLU A 115 -1.64 13.44 6.58
CA GLU A 115 -2.56 12.34 6.19
C GLU A 115 -4.00 12.56 6.66
N VAL A 116 -4.17 12.88 7.95
CA VAL A 116 -5.47 13.19 8.54
C VAL A 116 -5.95 14.58 8.09
N LYS A 117 -5.06 15.53 7.74
CA LYS A 117 -5.53 16.80 7.17
C LYS A 117 -5.95 16.71 5.70
N ASP A 118 -5.26 15.91 4.89
CA ASP A 118 -5.50 15.73 3.45
C ASP A 118 -6.78 14.94 3.19
N GLN A 119 -7.22 14.12 4.14
CA GLN A 119 -8.40 13.26 4.03
C GLN A 119 -9.46 13.62 5.08
N PRO A 120 -10.47 14.44 4.74
CA PRO A 120 -11.48 14.90 5.70
C PRO A 120 -12.24 13.77 6.41
N PHE A 121 -12.45 12.63 5.75
CA PHE A 121 -13.18 11.50 6.35
C PHE A 121 -12.43 10.90 7.54
N LEU A 122 -11.10 10.89 7.54
CA LEU A 122 -10.30 10.39 8.66
C LEU A 122 -10.53 11.23 9.91
N ARG A 123 -10.65 12.55 9.78
CA ARG A 123 -10.95 13.43 10.93
C ARG A 123 -12.29 13.13 11.57
N TRP A 124 -13.26 12.67 10.79
CA TRP A 124 -14.62 12.44 11.26
C TRP A 124 -14.84 11.05 11.83
N TYR A 125 -14.24 10.02 11.20
CA TYR A 125 -14.49 8.63 11.56
C TYR A 125 -13.32 7.97 12.30
N TYR A 126 -12.08 8.42 12.05
CA TYR A 126 -10.86 7.80 12.57
C TYR A 126 -9.84 8.86 13.04
N PRO A 127 -10.18 9.78 13.96
CA PRO A 127 -9.25 10.84 14.39
C PRO A 127 -7.96 10.32 15.06
N GLU A 128 -7.98 9.10 15.61
CA GLU A 128 -6.86 8.48 16.33
C GLU A 128 -6.62 7.06 15.80
N PHE A 129 -5.38 6.59 15.87
CA PHE A 129 -5.03 5.24 15.37
C PHE A 129 -5.78 4.14 16.13
N ALA A 130 -6.06 4.36 17.43
CA ALA A 130 -6.83 3.44 18.26
C ALA A 130 -8.23 3.12 17.68
N LEU A 131 -8.85 4.04 16.95
CA LEU A 131 -10.15 3.80 16.30
C LEU A 131 -10.02 2.93 15.04
N LEU A 132 -8.89 2.99 14.35
CA LEU A 132 -8.56 2.05 13.29
C LEU A 132 -8.31 0.65 13.88
N GLU A 133 -7.63 0.56 15.02
CA GLU A 133 -7.39 -0.72 15.72
C GLU A 133 -8.70 -1.37 16.18
N GLN A 134 -9.61 -0.60 16.79
CA GLN A 134 -10.89 -1.09 17.28
C GLN A 134 -11.76 -1.72 16.19
N SER A 135 -11.56 -1.32 14.92
CA SER A 135 -12.26 -1.94 13.80
C SER A 135 -11.88 -3.40 13.56
N ASN A 136 -10.70 -3.85 14.03
CA ASN A 136 -10.06 -5.13 13.68
C ASN A 136 -9.87 -5.38 12.17
N ASP A 137 -10.17 -4.39 11.35
CA ASP A 137 -10.27 -4.49 9.90
C ASP A 137 -9.07 -3.84 9.20
N PHE A 138 -8.30 -2.98 9.89
CA PHE A 138 -7.14 -2.29 9.33
C PHE A 138 -6.13 -3.24 8.68
N VAL A 139 -5.69 -4.28 9.40
CA VAL A 139 -4.71 -5.26 8.90
C VAL A 139 -5.28 -6.07 7.73
N PRO A 140 -6.47 -6.70 7.83
CA PRO A 140 -7.09 -7.39 6.71
C PRO A 140 -7.23 -6.52 5.45
N PHE A 141 -7.67 -5.26 5.58
CA PHE A 141 -7.79 -4.36 4.44
C PHE A 141 -6.43 -3.97 3.85
N ALA A 142 -5.42 -3.73 4.69
CA ALA A 142 -4.07 -3.41 4.22
C ALA A 142 -3.44 -4.60 3.47
N GLU A 143 -3.59 -5.82 3.98
CA GLU A 143 -3.13 -7.04 3.30
C GLU A 143 -3.86 -7.25 1.97
N ALA A 144 -5.19 -7.11 1.96
CA ALA A 144 -5.98 -7.35 0.76
C ALA A 144 -5.76 -6.29 -0.34
N LEU A 145 -5.65 -5.01 0.02
CA LEU A 145 -5.55 -3.91 -0.96
C LEU A 145 -4.11 -3.62 -1.38
N TYR A 146 -3.14 -3.71 -0.46
CA TYR A 146 -1.74 -3.39 -0.76
C TYR A 146 -0.87 -4.62 -0.97
N GLY A 147 -1.24 -5.78 -0.42
CA GLY A 147 -0.49 -7.03 -0.56
C GLY A 147 -0.24 -7.44 -2.01
N PRO A 148 -1.24 -7.44 -2.91
CA PRO A 148 -1.03 -7.78 -4.32
C PRO A 148 0.02 -6.89 -5.00
N ILE A 149 0.07 -5.61 -4.64
CA ILE A 149 1.03 -4.64 -5.19
C ILE A 149 2.43 -4.96 -4.65
N VAL A 150 2.56 -5.15 -3.33
CA VAL A 150 3.85 -5.45 -2.69
C VAL A 150 4.42 -6.78 -3.21
N ALA A 151 3.59 -7.80 -3.39
CA ALA A 151 4.00 -9.11 -3.88
C ALA A 151 4.56 -9.08 -5.32
N GLN A 152 4.08 -8.16 -6.15
CA GLN A 152 4.50 -8.04 -7.54
C GLN A 152 5.58 -6.97 -7.76
N LEU A 153 5.77 -6.09 -6.79
CA LEU A 153 6.68 -4.96 -6.90
C LEU A 153 8.13 -5.42 -7.00
N GLN A 154 8.76 -5.13 -8.14
CA GLN A 154 10.18 -5.31 -8.34
C GLN A 154 10.88 -3.95 -8.19
N TRP A 155 11.77 -3.87 -7.20
CA TRP A 155 12.51 -2.64 -6.92
C TRP A 155 13.98 -2.77 -7.33
N THR A 156 14.42 -1.88 -8.20
CA THR A 156 15.83 -1.76 -8.60
C THR A 156 16.38 -0.41 -8.13
N LYS A 157 17.30 -0.44 -7.16
CA LYS A 157 17.96 0.76 -6.65
C LYS A 157 18.89 1.34 -7.71
N ARG A 158 18.84 2.65 -7.94
CA ARG A 158 19.77 3.31 -8.85
C ARG A 158 21.13 3.47 -8.18
N GLU A 159 22.17 2.88 -8.78
CA GLU A 159 23.54 3.14 -8.36
C GLU A 159 23.94 4.57 -8.78
N ARG A 160 24.38 5.38 -7.82
CA ARG A 160 24.99 6.67 -8.13
C ARG A 160 26.45 6.41 -8.55
N PRO A 161 26.92 6.93 -9.70
CA PRO A 161 28.32 6.84 -10.04
C PRO A 161 29.14 7.49 -8.91
N LYS A 162 30.16 6.78 -8.41
CA LYS A 162 31.14 7.36 -7.49
C LYS A 162 31.85 8.49 -8.22
N ALA A 163 31.68 9.72 -7.70
CA ALA A 163 32.45 10.89 -8.13
C ALA A 163 33.89 10.79 -7.66
#